data_AF-A0A2D5MVC2-F1
#
_entry.id   AF-A0A2D5MVC2-F1
#
_cell.length_a   1.000
_cell.length_b   1.000
_cell.length_c   1.000
_cell.angle_alpha   90.00
_cell.angle_beta   90.00
_cell.angle_gamma   90.00
#
_symmetry.space_group_name_H-M   'P 1'
#
loop_
_entity.id
_entity.type
_entity.pdbx_description
1 polymer ?
#
loop_
_entity_poly.entity_id
_entity_poly.type
_entity_poly.pdbx_seq_one_letter_code
_entity_poly.pdbx_strand_id
1 'polypeptide(L)' 'MNLIQEMVSDVYAQLGAGRREKAYQMALAYSLNSNGITASTEVSNAVYYYNVHVATAFIDILTDTHVIEIKYVRKLTD' A
#
# COMPACT_ATOMS: atom_id res chain seq x y z
N MET A 1 -12.88 -14.48 -2.21
CA MET A 1 -11.56 -13.80 -2.16
C MET A 1 -11.66 -12.71 -1.09
N ASN A 2 -10.57 -12.24 -0.48
CA ASN A 2 -10.65 -11.09 0.44
C ASN A 2 -11.00 -9.82 -0.39
N LEU A 3 -11.94 -8.99 0.06
CA LEU A 3 -12.37 -7.76 -0.63
C LEU A 3 -11.20 -6.87 -1.08
N ILE A 4 -10.15 -6.76 -0.24
CA ILE A 4 -8.94 -6.00 -0.58
C ILE A 4 -8.17 -6.64 -1.76
N GLN A 5 -8.13 -7.98 -1.84
CA GLN A 5 -7.47 -8.69 -2.95
C GLN A 5 -8.22 -8.48 -4.27
N GLU A 6 -9.55 -8.38 -4.24
CA GLU A 6 -10.35 -8.06 -5.42
C GLU A 6 -10.04 -6.65 -5.93
N MET A 7 -9.94 -5.67 -5.03
CA MET A 7 -9.54 -4.29 -5.36
C MET A 7 -8.11 -4.21 -5.90
N VAL A 8 -7.16 -4.93 -5.33
CA VAL A 8 -5.78 -5.02 -5.85
C VAL A 8 -5.79 -5.58 -7.27
N SER A 9 -6.60 -6.62 -7.53
CA SER A 9 -6.71 -7.24 -8.85
C SER A 9 -7.33 -6.28 -9.87
N ASP A 10 -8.34 -5.50 -9.49
CA ASP A 10 -8.94 -4.48 -10.35
C ASP A 10 -7.95 -3.35 -10.68
N VAL A 11 -7.24 -2.81 -9.68
CA VAL A 11 -6.20 -1.80 -9.90
C VAL A 11 -5.13 -2.31 -10.88
N TYR A 12 -4.71 -3.56 -10.74
CA TYR A 12 -3.76 -4.18 -11.68
C TYR A 12 -4.36 -4.30 -13.09
N ALA A 13 -5.61 -4.72 -13.21
CA ALA A 13 -6.30 -4.84 -14.50
C ALA A 13 -6.44 -3.49 -15.22
N GLN A 14 -6.71 -2.40 -14.48
CA GLN A 14 -6.87 -1.06 -15.04
C GLN A 14 -5.55 -0.41 -15.42
N LEU A 15 -4.52 -0.52 -14.56
CA LEU A 15 -3.25 0.16 -14.78
C LEU A 15 -2.28 -0.65 -15.64
N GLY A 16 -2.41 -1.97 -15.65
CA GLY A 16 -1.47 -2.89 -16.27
C GLY A 16 -0.11 -2.90 -15.55
N ALA A 17 0.78 -3.82 -15.98
CA ALA A 17 2.10 -3.96 -15.39
C ALA A 17 3.00 -2.72 -15.59
N GLY A 18 3.91 -2.45 -14.65
CA GLY A 18 4.97 -1.44 -14.82
C GLY A 18 5.50 -0.84 -13.51
N ARG A 19 6.57 -0.04 -13.61
CA ARG A 19 7.17 0.70 -12.47
C ARG A 19 6.32 1.91 -12.08
N ARG A 20 5.22 1.66 -11.38
CA ARG A 20 4.22 2.68 -11.05
C ARG A 20 3.70 2.56 -9.61
N GLU A 21 4.60 2.30 -8.65
CA GLU A 21 4.23 2.12 -7.23
C GLU A 21 3.33 3.23 -6.71
N LYS A 22 3.70 4.49 -6.95
CA LYS A 22 2.87 5.65 -6.56
C LYS A 22 1.48 5.63 -7.22
N ALA A 23 1.37 5.26 -8.49
CA ALA A 23 0.07 5.21 -9.16
C ALA A 23 -0.80 4.08 -8.61
N TYR A 24 -0.20 2.91 -8.32
CA TYR A 24 -0.87 1.80 -7.66
C TYR A 24 -1.34 2.17 -6.26
N GLN A 25 -0.50 2.89 -5.50
CA GLN A 25 -0.83 3.42 -4.18
C GLN A 25 -2.04 4.33 -4.23
N MET A 26 -2.03 5.34 -5.11
CA MET A 26 -3.14 6.28 -5.23
C MET A 26 -4.43 5.60 -5.72
N ALA A 27 -4.34 4.68 -6.69
CA ALA A 27 -5.50 3.97 -7.22
C ALA A 27 -6.12 3.01 -6.19
N LEU A 28 -5.29 2.26 -5.44
CA LEU A 28 -5.78 1.36 -4.41
C LEU A 28 -6.38 2.14 -3.24
N ALA A 29 -5.75 3.22 -2.78
CA ALA A 29 -6.32 4.08 -1.75
C ALA A 29 -7.66 4.69 -2.19
N TYR A 30 -7.79 5.10 -3.45
CA TYR A 30 -9.06 5.56 -4.00
C TYR A 30 -10.13 4.46 -3.98
N SER A 31 -9.78 3.25 -4.43
CA SER A 31 -10.70 2.11 -4.47
C SER A 31 -11.19 1.70 -3.07
N LEU A 32 -10.26 1.60 -2.11
CA LEU A 32 -10.57 1.31 -0.70
C LEU A 32 -11.55 2.34 -0.12
N ASN A 33 -11.23 3.62 -0.23
CA ASN A 33 -12.07 4.69 0.31
C ASN A 33 -13.45 4.74 -0.36
N SER A 34 -13.52 4.53 -1.67
CA SER A 34 -14.79 4.51 -2.43
C SER A 34 -15.70 3.33 -2.04
N ASN A 35 -15.14 2.29 -1.42
CA ASN A 35 -15.86 1.12 -0.93
C ASN A 35 -16.00 1.10 0.61
N GLY A 36 -15.83 2.26 1.26
CA GLY A 36 -16.06 2.41 2.70
C GLY A 36 -14.94 1.89 3.59
N ILE A 37 -13.76 1.59 3.03
CA ILE A 37 -12.55 1.24 3.80
C ILE A 37 -11.67 2.47 3.89
N THR A 38 -11.62 3.08 5.08
CA THR A 38 -10.76 4.24 5.32
C THR A 38 -9.30 3.88 5.09
N ALA A 39 -8.67 4.56 4.12
CA ALA A 39 -7.30 4.33 3.72
C ALA A 39 -6.53 5.64 3.66
N SER A 40 -5.41 5.71 4.39
CA SER A 40 -4.47 6.84 4.39
C SER A 40 -3.18 6.45 3.68
N THR A 41 -2.61 7.35 2.90
CA THR A 41 -1.36 7.12 2.15
C THR A 41 -0.18 7.85 2.77
N GLU A 42 1.02 7.28 2.67
CA GLU A 42 2.28 7.90 3.13
C GLU A 42 2.21 8.31 4.62
N VAL A 43 1.69 7.40 5.45
CA VAL A 43 1.56 7.65 6.88
C VAL A 43 2.95 7.57 7.51
N SER A 44 3.37 8.66 8.16
CA SER A 44 4.66 8.70 8.85
C SER A 44 4.67 7.72 10.02
N ASN A 45 5.76 6.96 10.12
CA ASN A 45 5.98 5.98 11.17
C ASN A 45 7.39 6.16 11.74
N ALA A 46 7.47 6.52 13.02
CA ALA A 46 8.75 6.67 13.70
C ALA A 46 9.36 5.29 13.97
N VAL A 47 10.59 5.07 13.52
CA VAL A 47 11.33 3.81 13.69
C VAL A 47 12.34 4.00 14.81
N TYR A 48 12.29 3.08 15.78
CA TYR A 48 13.17 3.08 16.94
C TYR A 48 14.05 1.83 16.97
N TYR A 49 15.32 2.00 17.31
CA TYR A 49 16.21 0.92 17.72
C TYR A 49 16.43 1.03 19.23
N TYR A 50 15.84 0.10 19.99
CA TYR A 50 15.57 0.28 21.42
C TYR A 50 14.80 1.58 21.68
N ASN A 51 15.40 2.54 22.38
CA ASN A 51 14.79 3.84 22.69
C ASN A 51 15.38 4.98 21.85
N VAL A 52 16.19 4.68 20.83
CA VAL A 52 16.79 5.68 19.94
C VAL A 52 15.94 5.79 18.69
N HIS A 53 15.44 6.98 18.38
CA HIS A 53 14.82 7.28 17.09
C HIS A 53 15.89 7.20 15.99
N VAL A 54 15.72 6.28 15.04
CA VAL A 54 16.72 6.02 13.99
C VAL A 54 16.27 6.49 12.61
N ALA A 55 14.96 6.55 12.36
CA ALA A 55 14.42 7.00 11.08
C ALA A 55 12.92 7.34 11.20
N THR A 56 12.41 8.07 10.21
CA THR A 56 10.97 8.13 9.93
C THR A 56 10.73 7.40 8.62
N ALA A 57 10.00 6.30 8.69
CA ALA A 57 9.51 5.57 7.52
C ALA A 57 8.12 6.10 7.12
N PHE A 58 7.68 5.73 5.92
CA PHE A 58 6.34 6.04 5.44
C PHE A 58 5.67 4.74 5.02
N ILE A 59 4.50 4.48 5.59
CA ILE A 59 3.65 3.36 5.21
C ILE A 59 2.94 3.74 3.90
N ASP A 60 2.99 2.87 2.90
CA ASP A 60 2.37 3.17 1.60
C ASP A 60 0.86 3.38 1.76
N ILE A 61 0.14 2.42 2.37
CA ILE A 61 -1.28 2.56 2.72
C ILE A 61 -1.56 1.97 4.10
N LEU A 62 -2.21 2.74 4.97
CA LEU A 62 -2.70 2.30 6.27
C LEU A 62 -4.24 2.29 6.27
N THR A 63 -4.81 1.19 6.72
CA THR A 63 -6.25 1.02 7.00
C THR A 63 -6.44 0.60 8.45
N ASP A 64 -7.69 0.54 8.93
CA ASP A 64 -8.01 0.11 10.29
C ASP A 64 -7.59 -1.33 10.62
N THR A 65 -7.40 -2.18 9.59
CA THR A 65 -7.14 -3.62 9.77
C THR A 65 -5.87 -4.11 9.08
N HIS A 66 -5.32 -3.35 8.13
CA HIS A 66 -4.18 -3.75 7.31
C HIS A 66 -3.19 -2.59 7.12
N VAL A 67 -1.91 -2.95 7.17
CA VAL A 67 -0.80 -2.20 6.58
C VAL A 67 -0.52 -2.80 5.21
N ILE A 68 -0.53 -1.98 4.16
CA ILE A 68 -0.33 -2.42 2.78
C ILE A 68 0.90 -1.71 2.23
N GLU A 69 1.88 -2.49 1.80
CA GLU A 69 3.10 -2.03 1.13
C GLU A 69 3.05 -2.42 -0.34
N ILE A 70 3.39 -1.47 -1.21
CA ILE A 70 3.41 -1.66 -2.66
C ILE A 70 4.86 -1.65 -3.11
N LYS A 71 5.27 -2.73 -3.78
CA LYS A 71 6.63 -2.88 -4.29
C LYS A 71 6.62 -3.40 -5.71
N TYR A 72 7.40 -2.76 -6.55
CA TYR A 72 7.75 -3.24 -7.88
C TYR A 72 9.00 -4.10 -7.78
N VAL A 73 8.86 -5.36 -8.16
CA VAL A 73 9.97 -6.32 -8.20
C VAL A 73 10.18 -6.81 -9.62
N ARG A 74 11.43 -7.07 -9.99
CA ARG A 74 11.75 -7.66 -11.30
C ARG A 74 11.27 -9.11 -11.39
N LYS A 75 11.31 -9.83 -10.27
CA LYS A 75 10.88 -11.22 -10.13
C LYS A 75 10.47 -11.42 -8.68
N LEU A 76 9.31 -12.07 -8.47
CA LEU A 76 8.99 -12.66 -7.18
C LEU A 76 9.62 -14.06 -7.18
N THR A 77 10.46 -14.36 -6.20
CA THR A 77 10.93 -15.73 -5.94
C THR A 77 10.47 -16.13 -4.56
N ASP A 78 10.12 -17.40 -4.40
CA ASP A 78 9.92 -18.02 -3.10
C ASP A 78 11.24 -18.14 -2.32
#